data_AF-A0A2X0VT21-F1
#
_entry.id   AF-A0A2X0VT21-F1
#
_cell.length_a   1.000
_cell.length_b   1.000
_cell.length_c   1.000
_cell.angle_alpha   90.00
_cell.angle_beta   90.00
_cell.angle_gamma   90.00
#
_symmetry.space_group_name_H-M   'P 1'
#
loop_
_entity.id
_entity.type
_entity.pdbx_description
1 polymer ?
#
loop_
_entity_poly.entity_id
_entity_poly.type
_entity_poly.pdbx_seq_one_letter_code
_entity_poly.pdbx_strand_id
1 'polypeptide(L)'
;MIHFKKAVGCASIIVIALTAIAACSTPRGLQHKASRPVAQISAVKQSAQVAQFAKNVSMMSVGSSDIFEFSPVGNAMTVNALNFYTNALNQKCRKAVFETSSTVQEFAVCTDDSITWYYIPSLNKAINK
;
A
#
# COMPACT_ATOMS: atom_id res chain seq x y z
N MET A 1 -46.24 -72.46 -16.95
CA MET A 1 -45.93 -73.17 -15.70
C MET A 1 -44.80 -72.41 -15.02
N ILE A 2 -45.06 -71.87 -13.83
CA ILE A 2 -44.21 -70.92 -13.09
C ILE A 2 -43.07 -71.70 -12.43
N HIS A 3 -41.82 -71.24 -12.53
CA HIS A 3 -40.88 -71.35 -11.42
C HIS A 3 -39.92 -70.15 -11.38
N PHE A 4 -40.23 -69.27 -10.43
CA PHE A 4 -39.40 -68.22 -9.85
C PHE A 4 -38.05 -68.79 -9.37
N LYS A 5 -36.95 -68.12 -9.69
CA LYS A 5 -35.78 -68.06 -8.79
C LYS A 5 -35.41 -66.60 -8.57
N LYS A 6 -35.72 -66.12 -7.36
CA LYS A 6 -35.21 -64.86 -6.80
C LYS A 6 -33.73 -65.05 -6.48
N ALA A 7 -32.90 -64.16 -6.99
CA ALA A 7 -31.64 -63.81 -6.34
C ALA A 7 -31.70 -62.30 -6.07
N VAL A 8 -32.10 -61.98 -4.83
CA VAL A 8 -31.97 -60.65 -4.23
C VAL A 8 -30.58 -60.62 -3.60
N GLY A 9 -29.78 -59.61 -3.92
CA GLY A 9 -28.46 -59.45 -3.32
C GLY A 9 -27.75 -58.19 -3.75
N CYS A 10 -28.04 -57.10 -3.04
CA CYS A 10 -27.17 -55.97 -2.68
C CYS A 10 -26.14 -55.44 -3.70
N ALA A 11 -26.31 -54.18 -4.11
CA ALA A 11 -25.51 -53.05 -3.61
C ALA A 11 -25.45 -51.90 -4.64
N SER A 12 -26.32 -50.92 -4.43
CA SER A 12 -26.02 -49.49 -4.33
C SER A 12 -24.81 -48.87 -5.06
N ILE A 13 -25.16 -47.83 -5.84
CA ILE A 13 -24.45 -46.55 -6.06
C ILE A 13 -23.30 -46.56 -7.09
N ILE A 14 -23.46 -45.81 -8.17
CA ILE A 14 -22.69 -44.58 -8.48
C ILE A 14 -23.45 -43.83 -9.58
N VAL A 15 -23.94 -42.64 -9.22
CA VAL A 15 -24.53 -41.66 -10.14
C VAL A 15 -23.46 -40.60 -10.41
N ILE A 16 -23.54 -40.00 -11.62
CA ILE A 16 -23.02 -38.67 -12.00
C ILE A 16 -21.52 -38.60 -12.34
N ALA A 17 -21.23 -38.35 -13.62
CA ALA A 17 -20.40 -37.21 -14.05
C ALA A 17 -20.17 -37.31 -15.56
N LEU A 18 -20.76 -36.43 -16.38
CA LEU A 18 -20.28 -36.10 -17.73
C LEU A 18 -21.04 -34.91 -18.34
N THR A 19 -21.28 -33.85 -17.56
CA THR A 19 -21.81 -32.58 -18.07
C THR A 19 -21.13 -31.41 -17.38
N ALA A 20 -20.01 -30.94 -17.94
CA ALA A 20 -19.56 -29.54 -17.90
C ALA A 20 -18.11 -29.44 -18.44
N ILE A 21 -17.93 -29.52 -19.76
CA ILE A 21 -16.74 -28.95 -20.40
C ILE A 21 -17.15 -27.55 -20.87
N ALA A 22 -17.41 -26.66 -19.92
CA ALA A 22 -17.58 -25.24 -20.23
C ALA A 22 -16.19 -24.61 -20.34
N ALA A 23 -15.96 -23.94 -21.47
CA ALA A 23 -14.73 -23.29 -21.85
C ALA A 23 -14.16 -22.35 -20.77
N CYS A 24 -12.94 -22.61 -20.31
CA CYS A 24 -12.09 -21.59 -19.67
C CYS A 24 -11.17 -20.96 -20.71
N SER A 25 -11.72 -20.11 -21.59
CA SER A 25 -10.91 -19.16 -22.37
C SER A 25 -10.91 -17.81 -21.66
N THR A 26 -10.07 -17.65 -20.64
CA THR A 26 -9.76 -16.29 -20.13
C THR A 26 -8.82 -15.60 -21.12
N PRO A 27 -9.17 -14.44 -21.69
CA PRO A 27 -8.22 -13.67 -22.48
C PRO A 27 -7.15 -13.13 -21.53
N ARG A 28 -5.96 -13.75 -21.55
CA ARG A 28 -4.78 -13.18 -20.89
C ARG A 28 -4.23 -12.10 -21.80
N GLY A 29 -4.38 -10.84 -21.41
CA GLY A 29 -3.71 -9.78 -22.16
C GLY A 29 -4.16 -8.35 -21.90
N LEU A 30 -4.62 -8.00 -20.70
CA LEU A 30 -4.35 -6.62 -20.29
C LEU A 30 -2.84 -6.55 -20.08
N GLN A 31 -2.16 -5.88 -21.01
CA GLN A 31 -0.75 -5.50 -20.85
C GLN A 31 -0.66 -4.47 -19.72
N HIS A 32 -0.82 -4.91 -18.48
CA HIS A 32 -0.45 -4.11 -17.33
C HIS A 32 1.07 -4.02 -17.39
N LYS A 33 1.59 -2.95 -17.98
CA LYS A 33 2.98 -2.57 -17.79
C LYS A 33 3.09 -2.31 -16.28
N ALA A 34 3.54 -3.30 -15.52
CA ALA A 34 3.76 -3.14 -14.09
C ALA A 34 4.65 -1.91 -13.95
N SER A 35 4.12 -0.85 -13.35
CA SER A 35 4.91 0.33 -13.06
C SER A 35 6.07 -0.17 -12.23
N ARG A 36 7.31 0.04 -12.72
CA ARG A 36 8.49 -0.37 -11.96
C ARG A 36 8.37 0.23 -10.56
N PRO A 37 8.71 -0.53 -9.50
CA PRO A 37 8.75 0.01 -8.15
C PRO A 37 9.53 1.31 -8.17
N VAL A 38 8.94 2.39 -7.67
CA VAL A 38 9.64 3.67 -7.57
C VAL A 38 10.86 3.43 -6.70
N ALA A 39 12.01 3.92 -7.17
CA ALA A 39 13.29 3.71 -6.50
C ALA A 39 13.19 4.05 -5.02
N GLN A 40 13.70 3.15 -4.18
CA GLN A 40 13.69 3.25 -2.73
C GLN A 40 14.33 4.57 -2.29
N ILE A 41 13.52 5.54 -1.84
CA ILE A 41 13.98 6.87 -1.41
C ILE A 41 14.99 6.77 -0.25
N SER A 42 14.91 5.71 0.56
CA SER A 42 15.88 5.40 1.62
C SER A 42 17.32 5.18 1.11
N ALA A 43 17.54 4.82 -0.17
CA ALA A 43 18.88 4.61 -0.72
C ALA A 43 19.62 5.93 -1.03
N VAL A 44 18.92 7.06 -1.08
CA VAL A 44 19.51 8.38 -1.34
C VAL A 44 19.70 9.09 -0.01
N LYS A 45 20.95 9.29 0.42
CA LYS A 45 21.28 10.05 1.63
C LYS A 45 20.73 11.47 1.51
N GLN A 46 19.76 11.81 2.36
CA GLN A 46 19.19 13.16 2.42
C GLN A 46 20.11 14.11 3.19
N SER A 47 19.97 15.42 2.96
CA SER A 47 20.74 16.41 3.71
C SER A 47 20.39 16.37 5.21
N ALA A 48 21.32 16.80 6.06
CA ALA A 48 21.11 16.82 7.52
C ALA A 48 19.88 17.65 7.92
N GLN A 49 19.61 18.75 7.20
CA GLN A 49 18.42 19.58 7.43
C GLN A 49 17.11 18.83 7.12
N VAL A 50 17.08 18.03 6.05
CA VAL A 50 15.92 17.21 5.69
C VAL A 50 15.70 16.08 6.69
N ALA A 51 16.77 15.44 7.16
CA ALA A 51 16.68 14.43 8.20
C ALA A 51 16.18 15.02 9.54
N GLN A 52 16.65 16.22 9.90
CA GLN A 52 16.18 16.93 11.09
C GLN A 52 14.72 17.33 10.98
N PHE A 53 14.28 17.85 9.83
CA PHE A 53 12.87 18.09 9.55
C PHE A 53 12.04 16.81 9.74
N ALA A 54 12.47 15.69 9.13
CA ALA A 54 11.75 14.43 9.22
C ALA A 54 11.65 13.92 10.67
N LYS A 55 12.73 14.06 11.45
CA LYS A 55 12.75 13.74 12.88
C LYS A 55 11.80 14.63 13.68
N ASN A 56 11.78 15.93 13.42
CA ASN A 56 10.87 16.84 14.13
C ASN A 56 9.40 16.51 13.83
N VAL A 57 9.05 16.27 12.56
CA VAL A 57 7.70 15.84 12.16
C VAL A 57 7.33 14.51 12.82
N SER A 58 8.28 13.57 12.97
CA SER A 58 7.99 12.29 13.62
C SER A 58 7.69 12.42 15.12
N MET A 59 8.09 13.51 15.78
CA MET A 59 7.86 13.73 17.22
C MET A 59 6.59 14.51 17.56
N MET A 60 5.92 15.12 16.57
CA MET A 60 4.67 15.88 16.78
C MET A 60 3.56 15.01 17.42
N SER A 61 2.52 15.61 18.00
CA SER A 61 1.34 14.84 18.43
C SER A 61 0.42 14.54 17.23
N VAL A 62 -0.33 13.43 17.26
CA VAL A 62 -1.29 13.16 16.19
C VAL A 62 -2.38 14.22 16.21
N GLY A 63 -2.67 14.81 15.05
CA GLY A 63 -3.64 15.90 14.90
C GLY A 63 -3.13 17.29 15.28
N SER A 64 -1.85 17.42 15.67
CA SER A 64 -1.25 18.75 15.91
C SER A 64 -0.70 19.34 14.62
N SER A 65 -0.73 20.66 14.53
CA SER A 65 -0.09 21.43 13.47
C SER A 65 1.03 22.31 14.03
N ASP A 66 2.10 22.50 13.27
CA ASP A 66 3.22 23.38 13.61
C ASP A 66 3.83 24.01 12.35
N ILE A 67 4.52 25.14 12.50
CA ILE A 67 5.18 25.86 11.41
C ILE A 67 6.66 25.51 11.41
N PHE A 68 7.14 25.01 10.28
CA PHE A 68 8.54 24.66 10.08
C PHE A 68 9.24 25.75 9.27
N GLU A 69 10.27 26.37 9.86
CA GLU A 69 11.11 27.35 9.16
C GLU A 69 11.73 26.76 7.88
N PHE A 70 12.13 25.48 7.93
CA PHE A 70 12.62 24.71 6.80
C PHE A 70 11.75 23.48 6.54
N SER A 71 11.41 23.24 5.27
CA SER A 71 10.89 21.96 4.79
C SER A 71 11.48 21.61 3.41
N PRO A 72 11.43 20.34 2.97
CA PRO A 72 11.91 19.94 1.64
C PRO A 72 11.18 20.60 0.46
N VAL A 73 10.04 21.24 0.70
CA VAL A 73 9.21 21.88 -0.35
C VAL A 73 9.18 23.41 -0.24
N GLY A 74 9.79 24.00 0.78
CA GLY A 74 9.77 25.44 1.02
C GLY A 74 9.98 25.82 2.49
N ASN A 75 10.05 27.12 2.76
CA ASN A 75 10.24 27.66 4.10
C ASN A 75 8.90 28.08 4.73
N ALA A 76 8.85 28.15 6.06
CA ALA A 76 7.68 28.58 6.84
C ALA A 76 6.39 27.80 6.47
N MET A 77 6.52 26.48 6.30
CA MET A 77 5.38 25.62 5.93
C MET A 77 4.63 25.16 7.17
N THR A 78 3.30 25.24 7.14
CA THR A 78 2.45 24.60 8.17
C THR A 78 2.36 23.11 7.88
N VAL A 79 2.75 22.29 8.84
CA VAL A 79 2.68 20.82 8.77
C VAL A 79 1.63 20.34 9.76
N ASN A 80 0.69 19.54 9.28
CA ASN A 80 -0.26 18.82 10.14
C ASN A 80 0.13 17.34 10.20
N ALA A 81 0.31 16.85 11.42
CA ALA A 81 0.89 15.54 11.67
C ALA A 81 -0.21 14.49 11.89
N LEU A 82 -0.29 13.51 10.99
CA LEU A 82 -1.30 12.46 11.04
C LEU A 82 -0.76 11.19 11.71
N ASN A 83 -1.45 10.07 11.48
CA ASN A 83 -1.18 8.77 12.08
C ASN A 83 0.15 8.16 11.65
N PHE A 84 0.66 7.27 12.52
CA PHE A 84 1.72 6.34 12.17
C PHE A 84 1.17 5.12 11.43
N TYR A 85 2.00 4.53 10.58
CA TYR A 85 1.75 3.27 9.88
C TYR A 85 3.07 2.51 9.66
N THR A 86 2.97 1.22 9.38
CA THR A 86 4.11 0.41 8.96
C THR A 86 4.07 0.24 7.45
N ASN A 87 5.15 0.57 6.74
CA ASN A 87 5.20 0.40 5.28
C ASN A 87 5.55 -1.04 4.88
N ALA A 88 5.57 -1.33 3.57
CA ALA A 88 5.90 -2.65 3.04
C ALA A 88 7.35 -3.11 3.31
N LEU A 89 8.22 -2.21 3.79
CA LEU A 89 9.59 -2.50 4.21
C LEU A 89 9.69 -2.71 5.73
N ASN A 90 8.56 -2.88 6.43
CA ASN A 90 8.47 -2.95 7.90
C ASN A 90 9.01 -1.72 8.64
N GLN A 91 9.11 -0.58 7.97
CA GLN A 91 9.55 0.66 8.60
C GLN A 91 8.38 1.39 9.25
N LYS A 92 8.64 1.96 10.43
CA LYS A 92 7.69 2.87 11.08
C LYS A 92 7.69 4.20 10.32
N CYS A 93 6.53 4.58 9.82
CA CYS A 93 6.31 5.80 9.09
C CYS A 93 5.24 6.65 9.75
N ARG A 94 5.33 7.96 9.57
CA ARG A 94 4.30 8.91 9.93
C ARG A 94 3.80 9.61 8.68
N LYS A 95 2.48 9.66 8.53
CA LYS A 95 1.83 10.46 7.50
C LYS A 95 1.69 11.91 7.99
N ALA A 96 1.90 12.87 7.11
CA ALA A 96 1.70 14.29 7.39
C ALA A 96 1.25 15.02 6.12
N VAL A 97 0.76 16.25 6.30
CA VAL A 97 0.40 17.11 5.17
C VAL A 97 1.02 18.49 5.34
N PHE A 98 1.43 19.08 4.22
CA PHE A 98 1.65 20.52 4.15
C PHE A 98 0.30 21.18 3.91
N GLU A 99 -0.08 22.08 4.81
CA GLU A 99 -1.27 22.92 4.65
C GLU A 99 -0.87 24.26 4.05
N THR A 100 -1.46 24.57 2.90
CA THR A 100 -1.42 25.92 2.31
C THR A 100 -2.85 26.43 2.14
N SER A 101 -3.01 27.72 1.85
CA SER A 101 -4.35 28.32 1.64
C SER A 101 -5.15 27.72 0.48
N SER A 102 -4.51 26.96 -0.41
CA SER A 102 -5.13 26.45 -1.64
C SER A 102 -4.90 24.96 -1.92
N THR A 103 -3.91 24.34 -1.28
CA THR A 103 -3.52 22.95 -1.57
C THR A 103 -3.10 22.22 -0.29
N VAL A 104 -3.54 20.97 -0.17
CA VAL A 104 -3.05 20.02 0.83
C VAL A 104 -2.13 19.03 0.13
N GLN A 105 -0.84 19.06 0.48
CA GLN A 105 0.14 18.13 -0.09
C GLN A 105 0.52 17.09 0.96
N GLU A 106 0.15 15.83 0.73
CA GLU A 106 0.54 14.73 1.62
C GLU A 106 2.02 14.39 1.46
N PHE A 107 2.62 13.89 2.53
CA PHE A 107 3.94 13.27 2.54
C PHE A 107 4.05 12.27 3.69
N ALA A 108 5.16 11.54 3.74
CA ALA A 108 5.49 10.69 4.87
C ALA A 108 6.92 10.93 5.36
N VAL A 109 7.17 10.61 6.62
CA VAL A 109 8.52 10.49 7.18
C VAL A 109 8.65 9.08 7.73
N CYS A 110 9.72 8.37 7.38
CA CYS A 110 9.94 6.99 7.81
C CYS A 110 11.28 6.87 8.52
N THR A 111 11.39 5.91 9.41
CA THR A 111 12.66 5.54 10.03
C THR A 111 13.18 4.22 9.45
N ASP A 112 14.48 4.14 9.23
CA ASP A 112 15.15 2.86 9.05
C ASP A 112 15.48 2.21 10.41
N ASP A 113 16.05 1.00 10.36
CA ASP A 113 16.53 0.26 11.54
C ASP A 113 17.66 1.00 12.29
N SER A 114 18.28 2.00 11.65
CA SER A 114 19.31 2.85 12.22
C SER A 114 18.73 4.09 12.93
N ILE A 115 17.41 4.13 13.17
CA ILE A 115 16.68 5.21 13.87
C ILE A 115 16.79 6.56 13.13
N THR A 116 17.21 6.54 11.86
CA THR A 116 17.33 7.76 11.06
C THR A 116 16.03 8.03 10.33
N TRP A 117 15.39 9.15 10.66
CA TRP A 117 14.18 9.60 9.98
C TRP A 117 14.50 10.28 8.65
N TYR A 118 13.76 9.92 7.61
CA TYR A 118 13.91 10.47 6.27
C TYR A 118 12.55 10.81 5.65
N TYR A 119 12.56 11.83 4.80
CA TYR A 119 11.38 12.38 4.12
C TYR A 119 11.03 11.57 2.86
N ILE A 120 9.75 11.30 2.66
CA ILE A 120 9.19 10.66 1.48
C ILE A 120 8.16 11.62 0.85
N PRO A 121 8.44 12.22 -0.32
CA PRO A 121 7.44 13.00 -1.03
C PRO A 121 6.27 12.12 -1.48
N SER A 122 5.04 12.64 -1.41
CA SER A 122 3.92 11.97 -2.07
C SER A 122 4.11 11.97 -3.59
N LEU A 123 4.00 10.78 -4.19
CA LEU A 123 4.01 10.59 -5.64
C LEU A 123 2.68 10.93 -6.29
N ASN A 124 1.65 11.23 -5.49
CA ASN A 124 0.41 11.82 -5.99
C ASN A 124 0.63 13.31 -6.29
N LYS A 125 1.48 13.62 -7.27
CA LYS A 125 1.14 14.75 -8.13
C LYS A 125 -0.16 14.35 -8.79
N ALA A 126 -1.26 15.00 -8.43
CA ALA A 126 -2.49 14.92 -9.21
C ALA A 126 -2.08 15.11 -10.67
N ILE A 127 -2.24 14.05 -11.46
CA ILE A 127 -2.21 14.12 -12.91
C ILE A 127 -3.48 14.90 -13.25
N ASN A 128 -3.40 16.24 -13.18
CA ASN A 128 -4.37 17.08 -13.86
C ASN A 128 -4.10 16.86 -15.35
N LYS A 129 -4.95 16.03 -15.96
CA LYS A 129 -5.08 15.90 -17.41
C LYS A 129 -6.50 16.29 -17.79
#